data_AF-A0A351T8A8-F1
#
_entry.id   AF-A0A351T8A8-F1
#
_cell.length_a   1.000
_cell.length_b   1.000
_cell.length_c   1.000
_cell.angle_alpha   90.00
_cell.angle_beta   90.00
_cell.angle_gamma   90.00
#
_symmetry.space_group_name_H-M   'P 1'
#
loop_
_entity.id
_entity.type
_entity.pdbx_description
1 polymer ?
#
loop_
_entity_poly.entity_id
_entity_poly.type
_entity_poly.pdbx_seq_one_letter_code
_entity_poly.pdbx_strand_id
1 'polypeptide(L)'
;MVSLPEFDDTACEAGRLLFAQSCDFVMGAVDMRHLPAPDLPEIAFAGRSNVGKSSLINALTNRKTLARTSNTPGRTQEINFFNLAGRLML
;
A
#
# COMPACT_ATOMS: atom_id res chain seq x y z
N MET A 1 27.59 -7.93 1.29
CA MET A 1 26.72 -6.90 1.91
C MET A 1 26.48 -5.87 0.83
N VAL A 2 25.33 -5.89 0.17
CA VAL A 2 25.02 -4.94 -0.91
C VAL A 2 24.66 -3.62 -0.22
N SER A 3 25.46 -2.57 -0.42
CA SER A 3 25.05 -1.22 -0.03
C SER A 3 23.81 -0.87 -0.85
N LEU A 4 22.69 -0.59 -0.18
CA LEU A 4 21.55 -0.01 -0.87
C LEU A 4 22.03 1.31 -1.50
N PRO A 5 21.62 1.63 -2.73
CA PRO A 5 21.93 2.93 -3.29
C PRO A 5 21.36 3.99 -2.34
N GLU A 6 22.18 4.97 -1.97
CA GLU A 6 21.65 6.19 -1.34
C GLU A 6 20.70 6.82 -2.35
N PHE A 7 19.45 7.02 -1.95
CA PHE A 7 18.51 7.79 -2.76
C PHE A 7 18.91 9.26 -2.65
N ASP A 8 19.22 9.90 -3.78
CA ASP A 8 19.50 11.34 -3.80
C ASP A 8 18.22 12.15 -3.52
N ASP A 9 18.39 13.46 -3.28
CA ASP A 9 17.29 14.37 -2.99
C ASP A 9 16.23 14.39 -4.12
N THR A 10 16.67 14.18 -5.36
CA THR A 10 15.78 14.16 -6.54
C THR A 10 14.88 12.93 -6.51
N ALA A 11 15.44 11.76 -6.20
CA ALA A 11 14.70 10.52 -6.04
C ALA A 11 13.73 10.59 -4.86
N CYS A 12 14.16 11.19 -3.75
CA CYS A 12 13.31 11.40 -2.58
C CYS A 12 12.12 12.32 -2.90
N GLU A 13 12.35 13.42 -3.62
CA GLU A 13 11.30 14.34 -4.04
C GLU A 13 10.35 13.71 -5.06
N ALA A 14 10.86 12.92 -6.00
CA ALA A 14 10.03 12.15 -6.92
C ALA A 14 9.11 11.16 -6.18
N GLY A 15 9.62 10.49 -5.14
CA GLY A 15 8.82 9.65 -4.25
C GLY A 15 7.73 10.45 -3.53
N ARG A 16 8.07 11.59 -2.93
CA ARG A 16 7.11 12.47 -2.25
C ARG A 16 5.97 12.90 -3.19
N LEU A 17 6.31 13.30 -4.42
CA LEU A 17 5.33 13.72 -5.44
C LEU A 17 4.49 12.55 -5.94
N LEU A 18 5.03 11.33 -6.02
CA LEU A 18 4.26 10.13 -6.36
C LEU A 18 3.18 9.85 -5.31
N PHE A 19 3.57 9.83 -4.04
CA PHE A 19 2.67 9.52 -2.93
C PHE A 19 1.66 10.63 -2.61
N ALA A 20 1.88 11.86 -3.11
CA ALA A 20 0.92 12.96 -3.03
C ALA A 20 -0.22 12.89 -4.07
N GLN A 21 -0.15 11.97 -5.03
CA GLN A 21 -1.18 11.80 -6.07
C GLN A 21 -2.41 11.01 -5.56
N SER A 22 -3.35 10.70 -6.46
CA SER A 22 -4.53 9.90 -6.12
C SER A 22 -4.13 8.50 -5.68
N CYS A 23 -4.75 8.02 -4.60
CA CYS A 23 -4.63 6.65 -4.14
C CYS A 23 -6.02 6.16 -3.75
N ASP A 24 -6.51 5.15 -4.47
CA ASP A 24 -7.89 4.72 -4.42
C ASP A 24 -7.96 3.22 -4.10
N PHE A 25 -8.93 2.84 -3.27
CA PHE A 25 -9.19 1.44 -2.98
C PHE A 25 -9.73 0.73 -4.24
N VAL A 26 -9.09 -0.36 -4.60
CA VAL A 26 -9.48 -1.20 -5.74
C VAL A 26 -10.40 -2.31 -5.26
N MET A 27 -9.90 -3.18 -4.37
CA MET A 27 -10.66 -4.30 -3.84
C MET A 27 -10.02 -4.94 -2.61
N GLY A 28 -10.80 -5.70 -1.87
CA GLY A 28 -10.35 -6.64 -0.84
C GLY A 28 -10.47 -8.07 -1.37
N ALA A 29 -9.35 -8.76 -1.54
CA ALA A 29 -9.32 -10.15 -2.02
C ALA A 29 -9.33 -11.12 -0.82
N VAL A 30 -10.36 -11.97 -0.75
CA VAL A 30 -10.48 -13.06 0.25
C VAL A 30 -9.79 -14.35 -0.18
N ASP A 31 -9.52 -14.50 -1.48
CA ASP A 31 -8.83 -15.66 -2.04
C ASP A 31 -8.04 -15.27 -3.31
N MET A 32 -7.05 -16.11 -3.64
CA MET A 32 -6.10 -15.86 -4.74
C MET A 32 -6.72 -15.90 -6.14
N ARG A 33 -7.95 -16.40 -6.30
CA ARG A 33 -8.61 -16.52 -7.62
C ARG A 33 -9.20 -15.19 -8.06
N HIS A 34 -9.41 -14.27 -7.11
CA HIS A 34 -10.01 -12.96 -7.34
C HIS A 34 -8.98 -11.84 -7.15
N LEU A 35 -7.71 -12.10 -7.48
CA LEU A 35 -6.71 -11.04 -7.50
C LEU A 35 -6.91 -10.12 -8.73
N PRO A 36 -6.60 -8.82 -8.62
CA PRO A 36 -6.52 -7.96 -9.80
C PRO A 36 -5.45 -8.47 -10.76
N ALA A 37 -5.54 -8.05 -12.02
CA ALA A 37 -4.49 -8.31 -12.99
C ALA A 37 -3.18 -7.63 -12.52
N PRO A 38 -2.02 -8.32 -12.58
CA PRO A 38 -0.74 -7.79 -12.10
C PRO A 38 -0.11 -6.84 -13.13
N ASP A 39 -0.85 -5.81 -13.53
CA ASP A 39 -0.48 -4.89 -14.62
C ASP A 39 0.43 -3.75 -14.13
N LEU A 40 0.58 -3.59 -12.81
CA LEU A 40 1.40 -2.57 -12.16
C LEU A 40 2.39 -3.21 -11.19
N PRO A 41 3.55 -2.59 -10.93
CA PRO A 41 4.43 -3.01 -9.84
C PRO A 41 3.70 -2.98 -8.49
N GLU A 42 3.86 -4.04 -7.70
CA GLU A 42 3.16 -4.23 -6.42
C GLU A 42 4.10 -4.09 -5.22
N ILE A 43 3.64 -3.42 -4.15
CA ILE A 43 4.35 -3.28 -2.88
C ILE A 43 3.46 -3.79 -1.76
N ALA A 44 3.77 -4.97 -1.24
CA ALA A 44 2.98 -5.58 -0.16
C ALA A 44 3.41 -5.09 1.23
N PHE A 45 2.43 -4.66 2.04
CA PHE A 45 2.61 -4.32 3.45
C PHE A 45 2.20 -5.49 4.36
N ALA A 46 3.17 -6.21 4.92
CA ALA A 46 2.93 -7.38 5.77
C ALA A 46 3.29 -7.11 7.25
N GLY A 47 2.61 -7.81 8.17
CA GLY A 47 2.85 -7.69 9.61
C GLY A 47 1.64 -8.14 10.45
N ARG A 48 1.83 -8.34 11.76
CA ARG A 48 0.75 -8.76 12.69
C ARG A 48 -0.45 -7.80 12.65
N SER A 49 -1.61 -8.26 13.12
CA SER A 49 -2.77 -7.38 13.24
C SER A 49 -2.44 -6.16 14.12
N ASN A 50 -2.93 -4.98 13.75
CA ASN A 50 -2.82 -3.73 14.50
C ASN A 50 -1.40 -3.20 14.78
N VAL A 51 -0.37 -3.63 14.03
CA VAL A 51 1.00 -3.09 14.15
C VAL A 51 1.23 -1.75 13.43
N GLY A 52 0.19 -1.15 12.83
CA GLY A 52 0.29 0.16 12.17
C GLY A 52 0.37 0.15 10.64
N LYS A 53 0.17 -1.00 9.96
CA LYS A 53 0.16 -1.08 8.48
C LYS A 53 -0.79 -0.07 7.83
N SER A 54 -2.05 -0.06 8.28
CA SER A 54 -3.05 0.89 7.76
C SER A 54 -2.67 2.35 8.05
N SER A 55 -2.08 2.62 9.22
CA SER A 55 -1.57 3.95 9.57
C SER A 55 -0.44 4.39 8.65
N LEU A 56 0.47 3.47 8.28
CA LEU A 56 1.56 3.76 7.35
C LEU A 56 1.02 4.07 5.95
N ILE A 57 0.09 3.28 5.41
CA ILE A 57 -0.53 3.53 4.09
C ILE A 57 -1.21 4.91 4.08
N ASN A 58 -1.97 5.21 5.13
CA ASN A 58 -2.63 6.51 5.31
C ASN A 58 -1.62 7.67 5.38
N ALA A 59 -0.52 7.51 6.12
CA ALA A 59 0.52 8.53 6.24
C ALA A 59 1.25 8.76 4.92
N LEU A 60 1.64 7.69 4.22
CA LEU A 60 2.31 7.78 2.92
C LEU A 60 1.43 8.48 1.89
N THR A 61 0.15 8.12 1.82
CA THR A 61 -0.80 8.66 0.81
C THR A 61 -1.45 9.99 1.22
N ASN A 62 -1.06 10.55 2.38
CA ASN A 62 -1.68 11.74 2.97
C ASN A 62 -3.21 11.65 3.08
N ARG A 63 -3.74 10.46 3.42
CA ARG A 63 -5.17 10.17 3.62
C ARG A 63 -5.44 9.78 5.07
N LYS A 64 -6.64 10.08 5.57
CA LYS A 64 -7.03 9.73 6.96
C LYS A 64 -7.76 8.40 7.10
N THR A 65 -8.44 7.94 6.04
CA THR A 65 -9.43 6.85 6.13
C THR A 65 -9.36 5.86 4.98
N LEU A 66 -8.28 5.89 4.18
CA LEU A 66 -8.10 5.03 3.01
C LEU A 66 -7.94 3.57 3.44
N ALA A 67 -6.89 3.27 4.20
CA ALA A 67 -6.69 1.96 4.78
C ALA A 67 -7.34 1.92 6.17
N ARG A 68 -8.33 1.05 6.35
CA ARG A 68 -9.02 0.88 7.63
C ARG A 68 -8.40 -0.25 8.44
N THR A 69 -8.37 -0.08 9.75
CA THR A 69 -7.98 -1.13 10.69
C THR A 69 -9.18 -2.06 10.92
N SER A 70 -9.02 -3.36 10.69
CA SER A 70 -10.06 -4.34 11.07
C SER A 70 -9.99 -4.57 12.59
N ASN A 71 -11.02 -4.15 13.30
CA ASN A 71 -11.11 -4.27 14.77
C ASN A 71 -11.62 -5.63 15.25
N THR A 72 -11.96 -6.56 14.34
CA THR A 72 -12.51 -7.87 14.71
C THR A 72 -11.50 -8.98 14.44
N PRO A 73 -10.84 -9.54 15.48
CA PRO A 73 -9.96 -10.70 15.33
C PRO A 73 -10.73 -11.91 14.81
N GLY A 74 -10.14 -12.68 13.89
CA GLY A 74 -10.65 -14.01 13.49
C GLY A 74 -11.56 -14.07 12.26
N ARG A 75 -11.81 -12.95 11.57
CA ARG A 75 -12.44 -12.98 10.24
C ARG A 75 -11.40 -13.27 9.16
N THR A 76 -11.80 -13.92 8.07
CA THR A 76 -11.00 -14.10 6.84
C THR A 76 -10.20 -12.83 6.56
N GLN A 77 -8.87 -12.94 6.53
CA GLN A 77 -8.01 -11.79 6.27
C GLN A 77 -8.05 -11.49 4.77
N GLU A 78 -8.62 -10.37 4.41
CA GLU A 78 -8.60 -9.86 3.04
C GLU A 78 -7.26 -9.17 2.76
N ILE A 79 -6.73 -9.35 1.55
CA ILE A 79 -5.64 -8.54 1.00
C ILE A 79 -6.29 -7.32 0.35
N ASN A 80 -6.01 -6.12 0.87
CA ASN A 80 -6.53 -4.89 0.30
C ASN A 80 -5.56 -4.36 -0.75
N PHE A 81 -6.09 -4.01 -1.91
CA PHE A 81 -5.36 -3.44 -3.03
C PHE A 81 -5.71 -1.97 -3.19
N PHE A 82 -4.70 -1.11 -3.32
CA PHE A 82 -4.86 0.31 -3.56
C PHE A 82 -4.07 0.75 -4.79
N ASN A 83 -4.73 1.42 -5.73
CA ASN A 83 -4.08 1.95 -6.93
C ASN A 83 -3.54 3.35 -6.61
N LEU A 84 -2.22 3.51 -6.65
CA LEU A 84 -1.53 4.79 -6.51
C LEU A 84 -1.20 5.34 -7.90
N ALA A 85 -1.93 6.38 -8.30
CA ALA A 85 -1.71 7.18 -9.51
C ALA A 85 -1.67 6.40 -10.84
N GLY A 86 -2.25 5.19 -10.90
CA GLY A 86 -2.12 4.29 -12.05
C GLY A 86 -0.69 3.81 -12.28
N ARG A 87 0.17 3.87 -11.27
CA ARG A 87 1.61 3.60 -11.36
C ARG A 87 2.09 2.49 -10.43
N LEU A 88 1.48 2.37 -9.25
CA LEU A 88 1.81 1.34 -8.27
C LEU A 88 0.53 0.72 -7.71
N MET A 89 0.62 -0.55 -7.34
CA MET A 89 -0.36 -1.24 -6.52
C MET A 89 0.21 -1.40 -5.10
N LEU A 90 -0.53 -0.93 -4.10
CA LEU A 90 -0.19 -1.07 -2.67
C LEU A 90 -1.09 -2.09 -1.98
#